data_AF-A0A2G9N7S7-F1
#
_entry.id   AF-A0A2G9N7S7-F1
#
_cell.length_a   1.000
_cell.length_b   1.000
_cell.length_c   1.000
_cell.angle_alpha   90.00
_cell.angle_beta   90.00
_cell.angle_gamma   90.00
#
_symmetry.space_group_name_H-M   'P 1'
#
loop_
_entity.id
_entity.type
_entity.pdbx_description
1 polymer ?
#
loop_
_entity_poly.entity_id
_entity_poly.type
_entity_poly.pdbx_seq_one_letter_code
_entity_poly.pdbx_strand_id
1 'polypeptide(L)'
;MLVVDAFNSSEEISSVIAVGPAKKLNGRLNECMIVDSDSGLRDNVARGIEASKSKAIILAACDMPLLTPDSVDSFIYESRLKGGNVCYPIVHEMRSALMAASGIGRRLL
;
A
#
# COMPACT_ATOMS: atom_id res chain seq x y z
N MET A 1 -7.10 8.39 6.40
CA MET A 1 -6.89 6.94 6.22
C MET A 1 -5.41 6.72 6.06
N LEU A 2 -4.83 5.88 6.90
CA LEU A 2 -3.44 5.45 6.78
C LEU A 2 -3.33 4.35 5.73
N VAL A 3 -2.11 4.11 5.25
CA VAL A 3 -1.81 3.01 4.33
C VAL A 3 -2.23 1.65 4.93
N VAL A 4 -2.02 1.45 6.23
CA VAL A 4 -2.43 0.23 6.95
C VAL A 4 -3.95 0.04 6.88
N ASP A 5 -4.73 1.10 7.07
CA ASP A 5 -6.19 1.03 7.03
C ASP A 5 -6.70 0.58 5.65
N ALA A 6 -6.09 1.09 4.58
CA ALA A 6 -6.43 0.72 3.21
C ALA A 6 -6.15 -0.77 2.94
N PHE A 7 -5.03 -1.29 3.43
CA PHE A 7 -4.71 -2.71 3.30
C PHE A 7 -5.61 -3.61 4.18
N ASN A 8 -5.93 -3.18 5.41
CA ASN A 8 -6.81 -3.95 6.29
C ASN A 8 -8.26 -4.01 5.79
N SER A 9 -8.67 -3.04 4.96
CA SER A 9 -10.00 -2.99 4.37
C SER A 9 -10.08 -3.62 2.97
N SER A 10 -8.97 -4.13 2.43
CA SER A 10 -8.92 -4.84 1.14
C SER A 10 -9.46 -6.27 1.29
N GLU A 11 -10.19 -6.75 0.29
CA GLU A 11 -10.76 -8.11 0.31
C GLU A 11 -9.69 -9.18 0.04
N GLU A 12 -8.58 -8.80 -0.59
CA GLU A 12 -7.53 -9.70 -1.05
C GLU A 12 -6.34 -9.85 -0.07
N ILE A 13 -6.23 -8.95 0.92
CA ILE A 13 -5.11 -8.93 1.87
C ILE A 13 -5.43 -9.77 3.10
N SER A 14 -4.60 -10.80 3.34
CA SER A 14 -4.77 -11.69 4.50
C SER A 14 -4.20 -11.11 5.81
N SER A 15 -3.20 -10.24 5.73
CA SER A 15 -2.49 -9.71 6.91
C SER A 15 -1.59 -8.54 6.54
N VAL A 16 -1.48 -7.57 7.45
CA VAL A 16 -0.59 -6.40 7.29
C VAL A 16 0.56 -6.44 8.30
N ILE A 17 1.76 -6.13 7.82
CA ILE A 17 2.97 -6.00 8.62
C ILE A 17 3.54 -4.59 8.45
N ALA A 18 3.69 -3.87 9.55
CA ALA A 18 4.34 -2.58 9.60
C ALA A 18 5.78 -2.74 10.12
N VAL A 19 6.76 -2.44 9.28
CA VAL A 19 8.17 -2.41 9.69
C VAL A 19 8.54 -0.97 10.05
N GLY A 20 8.90 -0.73 11.31
CA GLY A 20 9.13 0.62 11.80
C GLY A 20 9.48 0.65 13.29
N PRO A 21 9.66 1.83 13.90
CA PRO A 21 10.03 1.94 15.30
C PRO A 21 8.89 1.45 16.21
N ALA A 22 8.93 0.20 16.66
CA ALA A 22 7.80 -0.49 17.29
C ALA A 22 7.33 0.22 18.56
N LYS A 23 8.27 0.74 19.37
CA LYS A 23 7.94 1.54 20.56
C LYS A 23 7.09 2.78 20.25
N LYS A 24 7.22 3.36 19.05
CA LYS A 24 6.46 4.53 18.62
C LYS A 24 5.15 4.16 17.91
N LEU A 25 5.06 2.95 17.35
CA LEU A 25 3.92 2.47 16.57
C LEU A 25 2.92 1.67 17.40
N ASN A 26 3.38 1.02 18.47
CA ASN A 26 2.53 0.26 19.39
C ASN A 26 1.41 1.14 19.95
N GLY A 27 0.17 0.68 19.80
CA GLY A 27 -1.03 1.40 20.23
C GLY A 27 -1.46 2.55 19.30
N ARG A 28 -0.76 2.77 18.18
CA ARG A 28 -1.15 3.77 17.16
C ARG A 28 -1.68 3.16 15.87
N LEU A 29 -1.21 1.96 15.54
CA LEU A 29 -1.69 1.18 14.41
C LEU A 29 -2.59 0.07 14.95
N ASN A 30 -3.78 -0.05 14.37
CA ASN A 30 -4.68 -1.14 14.68
C ASN A 30 -4.47 -2.28 13.68
N GLU A 31 -4.70 -3.51 14.14
CA GLU A 31 -4.86 -4.69 13.28
C GLU A 31 -3.70 -4.92 12.29
N CYS A 32 -2.46 -4.72 12.74
CA CYS A 32 -1.27 -5.13 11.99
C CYS A 32 -0.19 -5.65 12.94
N MET A 33 0.67 -6.53 12.41
CA MET A 33 1.88 -6.95 13.11
C MET A 33 2.94 -5.86 12.97
N ILE A 34 3.59 -5.50 14.07
CA ILE A 34 4.66 -4.50 14.06
C ILE A 34 6.00 -5.21 14.23
N VAL A 35 6.93 -4.94 13.31
CA VAL A 35 8.31 -5.43 13.35
C VAL A 35 9.23 -4.23 13.50
N ASP A 36 10.17 -4.30 14.45
CA ASP A 36 11.12 -3.21 14.66
C ASP A 36 11.97 -2.97 13.41
N SER A 37 12.20 -1.70 13.08
CA SER A 37 13.09 -1.30 11.98
C SER A 37 14.57 -1.55 12.31
N ASP A 38 15.35 -1.79 11.27
CA ASP A 38 16.80 -1.98 11.27
C ASP A 38 17.54 -0.82 10.56
N SER A 39 18.83 -1.00 10.32
CA SER A 39 19.78 0.02 9.87
C SER A 39 19.49 0.66 8.51
N GLY A 40 18.63 0.05 7.67
CA GLY A 40 18.29 0.59 6.36
C GLY A 40 17.12 -0.09 5.65
N LEU A 41 16.72 0.47 4.51
CA LEU A 41 15.56 0.02 3.72
C LEU A 41 15.64 -1.46 3.37
N ARG A 42 16.81 -1.93 2.90
CA ARG A 42 16.99 -3.33 2.50
C ARG A 42 16.72 -4.29 3.64
N ASP A 43 17.26 -4.00 4.82
CA ASP A 43 17.12 -4.87 5.99
C ASP A 43 15.68 -4.82 6.54
N ASN A 44 15.02 -3.66 6.46
CA ASN A 44 13.60 -3.51 6.78
C ASN A 44 12.71 -4.36 5.87
N VAL A 45 12.96 -4.32 4.55
CA VAL A 45 12.24 -5.15 3.59
C VAL A 45 12.46 -6.62 3.90
N ALA A 46 13.71 -7.05 4.11
CA ALA A 46 14.03 -8.43 4.44
C ALA A 46 13.28 -8.93 5.70
N ARG A 47 13.26 -8.12 6.77
CA ARG A 47 12.53 -8.45 8.01
C ARG A 47 11.02 -8.55 7.80
N GLY A 48 10.44 -7.66 6.99
CA GLY A 48 9.02 -7.73 6.64
C GLY A 48 8.67 -9.00 5.86
N ILE A 49 9.53 -9.39 4.90
CA ILE A 49 9.37 -10.62 4.11
C ILE A 49 9.45 -11.86 5.02
N GLU A 50 10.45 -11.92 5.89
CA GLU A 50 10.63 -13.03 6.83
C GLU A 50 9.44 -13.18 7.77
N ALA A 51 8.90 -12.07 8.28
CA ALA A 51 7.73 -12.07 9.14
C ALA A 51 6.44 -12.48 8.42
N SER A 52 6.30 -12.14 7.13
CA SER A 52 5.12 -12.42 6.32
C SER A 52 4.84 -13.92 6.17
N LYS A 53 5.88 -14.73 5.93
CA LYS A 53 5.75 -16.15 5.56
C LYS A 53 4.82 -16.42 4.36
N SER A 54 4.39 -15.38 3.64
CA SER A 54 3.53 -15.48 2.46
C SER A 54 4.36 -15.76 1.20
N LYS A 55 3.72 -16.39 0.21
CA LYS A 55 4.30 -16.59 -1.12
C LYS A 55 4.25 -15.34 -2.00
N ALA A 56 3.34 -14.42 -1.67
CA ALA A 56 3.14 -13.17 -2.39
C ALA A 56 2.99 -12.03 -1.38
N ILE A 57 3.65 -10.92 -1.65
CA ILE A 57 3.69 -9.75 -0.77
C ILE A 57 3.46 -8.49 -1.60
N ILE A 58 2.85 -7.49 -0.98
CA ILE A 58 2.88 -6.12 -1.46
C ILE A 58 3.80 -5.34 -0.55
N LEU A 59 4.78 -4.65 -1.15
CA LEU A 59 5.61 -3.69 -0.43
C LEU A 59 5.07 -2.29 -0.70
N ALA A 60 4.80 -1.54 0.36
CA ALA A 60 4.34 -0.16 0.28
C ALA A 60 5.07 0.71 1.30
N ALA A 61 5.37 1.94 0.90
CA ALA A 61 5.79 2.97 1.84
C ALA A 61 4.57 3.45 2.64
N CYS A 62 4.78 3.78 3.92
CA CYS A 62 3.70 4.19 4.81
C CYS A 62 3.13 5.58 4.50
N ASP A 63 3.81 6.34 3.64
CA ASP A 63 3.44 7.68 3.19
C ASP A 63 2.80 7.70 1.80
N MET A 64 2.41 6.54 1.25
CA MET A 64 1.76 6.47 -0.06
C MET A 64 0.40 7.19 -0.05
N PRO A 65 0.28 8.35 -0.73
CA PRO A 65 -0.95 9.13 -0.70
C PRO A 65 -2.05 8.48 -1.55
N LEU A 66 -3.31 8.73 -1.21
CA LEU A 66 -4.49 8.33 -1.97
C LEU A 66 -4.63 6.82 -2.23
N LEU A 67 -3.93 5.98 -1.47
CA LEU A 67 -4.16 4.53 -1.50
C LEU A 67 -5.56 4.21 -0.98
N THR A 68 -6.35 3.46 -1.74
CA THR A 68 -7.68 2.97 -1.36
C THR A 68 -7.73 1.44 -1.38
N PRO A 69 -8.66 0.80 -0.65
CA PRO A 69 -8.86 -0.65 -0.73
C PRO A 69 -9.09 -1.12 -2.18
N ASP A 70 -9.98 -0.47 -2.91
CA ASP A 70 -10.26 -0.77 -4.32
C ASP A 70 -9.00 -0.72 -5.20
N SER A 71 -8.10 0.24 -4.96
CA SER A 71 -6.85 0.35 -5.72
C SER A 71 -5.87 -0.78 -5.40
N VAL A 72 -5.87 -1.29 -4.16
CA VAL A 72 -5.09 -2.46 -3.74
C VAL A 72 -5.64 -3.72 -4.43
N ASP A 73 -6.95 -3.95 -4.34
CA ASP A 73 -7.60 -5.13 -4.92
C ASP A 73 -7.44 -5.16 -6.44
N SER A 74 -7.63 -4.02 -7.09
CA SER A 74 -7.40 -3.87 -8.54
C SER A 74 -5.95 -4.15 -8.92
N PHE A 75 -4.98 -3.66 -8.14
CA PHE A 75 -3.56 -3.93 -8.38
C PHE A 75 -3.23 -5.42 -8.25
N ILE A 76 -3.78 -6.12 -7.25
CA ILE A 76 -3.59 -7.57 -7.06
C ILE A 76 -4.18 -8.34 -8.23
N TYR A 77 -5.41 -8.02 -8.63
CA TYR A 77 -6.10 -8.65 -9.76
C TYR A 77 -5.28 -8.52 -11.05
N GLU A 78 -4.88 -7.30 -11.41
CA GLU A 78 -4.10 -7.04 -12.62
C GLU A 78 -2.70 -7.69 -12.58
N SER A 79 -2.07 -7.72 -11.40
CA SER A 79 -0.77 -8.39 -11.20
C SER A 79 -0.87 -9.90 -11.44
N ARG A 80 -1.94 -10.54 -10.94
CA ARG A 80 -2.22 -11.97 -11.17
C ARG A 80 -2.47 -12.24 -12.64
N LEU A 81 -3.28 -11.42 -13.32
CA LEU A 81 -3.56 -11.56 -14.75
C LEU A 81 -2.30 -11.47 -15.61
N LYS A 82 -1.38 -10.56 -15.29
CA LYS A 82 -0.14 -10.38 -16.05
C LYS A 82 0.91 -11.46 -15.77
N GLY A 83 0.80 -12.17 -14.64
CA GLY A 83 1.68 -13.30 -14.29
C GLY A 83 3.15 -12.91 -14.04
N GLY A 84 3.44 -11.64 -13.77
CA GLY A 84 4.80 -11.15 -13.52
C GLY A 84 5.34 -11.57 -12.15
N ASN A 85 6.64 -11.88 -12.07
CA ASN A 85 7.29 -12.16 -10.77
C ASN A 85 7.38 -10.94 -9.85
N VAL A 86 7.42 -9.75 -10.45
CA VAL A 86 7.42 -8.45 -9.75
C VAL A 86 6.51 -7.52 -10.52
N CYS A 87 5.55 -6.91 -9.82
CA CYS A 87 4.62 -5.94 -10.38
C CYS A 87 4.77 -4.62 -9.63
N TYR A 88 4.64 -3.51 -10.35
CA TYR A 88 4.59 -2.18 -9.77
C TYR A 88 3.46 -1.38 -10.44
N PRO A 89 2.70 -0.58 -9.67
CA PRO A 89 1.65 0.23 -10.24
C PRO A 89 2.25 1.32 -11.13
N ILE A 90 1.69 1.48 -12.33
CA ILE A 90 2.00 2.61 -13.23
C ILE A 90 0.77 3.49 -13.29
N VAL A 91 0.90 4.74 -12.84
CA VAL A 91 -0.17 5.74 -12.91
C VAL A 91 0.11 6.62 -14.11
N HIS A 92 -0.77 6.57 -15.12
CA HIS A 92 -0.62 7.36 -16.35
C HIS A 92 -1.12 8.80 -16.21
N GLU A 93 -2.12 9.07 -15.37
CA GLU A 93 -2.66 10.40 -15.11
C GLU A 93 -3.12 10.48 -13.65
N MET A 94 -2.49 11.35 -12.85
CA MET A 94 -2.99 11.64 -11.52
C MET A 94 -4.10 12.68 -11.63
N ARG A 95 -5.32 12.23 -11.90
CA ARG A 95 -6.50 13.11 -11.80
C ARG A 95 -6.72 13.45 -10.34
N SER A 96 -6.23 14.61 -9.93
CA SER A 96 -6.56 15.20 -8.65
C SER A 96 -8.08 15.27 -8.54
N ALA A 97 -8.68 14.55 -7.58
CA ALA A 97 -10.11 14.68 -7.26
C ALA A 97 -10.52 16.15 -6.98
N LEU A 98 -9.55 17.04 -6.72
CA LEU A 98 -9.69 18.49 -6.67
C LEU A 98 -10.37 19.10 -7.92
N MET A 99 -10.16 18.53 -9.10
CA MET A 99 -10.73 19.01 -10.37
C MET A 99 -12.21 18.61 -10.55
N ALA A 100 -12.71 17.62 -9.80
CA ALA A 100 -14.13 17.26 -9.83
C ALA A 100 -14.98 18.17 -8.92
N ALA A 101 -14.37 18.77 -7.89
CA ALA A 101 -15.02 19.72 -6.98
C ALA A 101 -14.93 21.18 -7.45
N SER A 102 -14.03 21.50 -8.37
CA SER A 102 -13.92 22.81 -9.01
C SER A 102 -14.50 22.70 -10.41
N GLY A 103 -15.75 23.13 -10.61
CA GLY A 103 -16.46 23.09 -11.90
C GLY A 103 -15.86 23.98 -12.99
N ILE A 104 -14.59 23.79 -13.32
CA ILE A 104 -13.83 24.54 -14.32
C ILE A 104 -13.14 23.51 -15.21
N GLY A 105 -13.71 23.28 -16.40
CA GLY A 105 -13.03 22.46 -17.40
C GLY A 105 -13.90 21.62 -18.34
N ARG A 106 -15.10 22.06 -18.71
CA ARG A 106 -15.72 21.63 -19.98
C ARG A 106 -15.92 22.83 -20.90
N ARG A 107 -14.82 23.32 -21.45
CA ARG A 107 -14.81 24.05 -22.72
C ARG A 107 -13.38 24.10 -23.26
N LEU A 108 -13.11 23.24 -24.23
CA LEU A 108 -12.64 23.59 -25.57
C LEU A 108 -12.16 22.30 -26.26
N LEU A 109 -12.94 21.93 -27.28
CA LEU A 109 -12.60 21.15 -28.48
C LEU A 109 -11.94 19.78 -28.27
#